data_AF-A0A497TG64-F1
#
_entry.id   AF-A0A497TG64-F1
#
_cell.length_a   1.000
_cell.length_b   1.000
_cell.length_c   1.000
_cell.angle_alpha   90.00
_cell.angle_beta   90.00
_cell.angle_gamma   90.00
#
_symmetry.space_group_name_H-M   'P 1'
#
loop_
_entity.id
_entity.type
_entity.pdbx_description
1 polymer ?
#
loop_
_entity_poly.entity_id
_entity_poly.type
_entity_poly.pdbx_seq_one_letter_code
_entity_poly.pdbx_strand_id
1 'polypeptide(L)'
;MTDNAAPTVAAEESSATSPVEKRLRSEKSTQDNPFVITPHKMNYVLFASYESDPNTAPYSEIAPSDNVLDNTEIEFQLSLKVPVMEDLFGGIGSVYMAYTNHSYWQAYNKPISSPFRETNHEPEAFLDLKSDWTLFGWRNPLNRFSIVHQSNGQSGNLSRSWNRFYAQFILQRGDMVLSIKPWYRIPEDEEDDDNPDIDDFLGHGELAGVYKNGHHTYNFMLRNNLLSDNKGAVELGWTFPLYGRLRGYMKYFNGYGESLIDYNAKSHRLGFGVALTDWL
;
A
#
# COMPACT_ATOMS: atom_id res chain seq x y z
N MET A 1 56.54 -25.03 -26.33
CA MET A 1 55.31 -25.76 -26.01
C MET A 1 55.09 -25.64 -24.52
N THR A 2 54.16 -24.79 -24.11
CA THR A 2 53.10 -25.00 -23.09
C THR A 2 52.45 -23.64 -22.85
N ASP A 3 51.15 -23.62 -23.03
CA ASP A 3 50.22 -22.50 -22.92
C ASP A 3 50.28 -21.76 -21.60
N ASN A 4 49.91 -20.46 -21.64
CA ASN A 4 48.76 -20.01 -20.85
C ASN A 4 48.26 -18.67 -21.39
N ALA A 5 47.37 -18.73 -22.38
CA ALA A 5 46.46 -17.63 -22.64
C ALA A 5 45.55 -17.51 -21.42
N ALA A 6 45.74 -16.44 -20.64
CA ALA A 6 44.82 -16.09 -19.58
C ALA A 6 43.43 -15.91 -20.20
N PRO A 7 42.37 -16.55 -19.67
CA PRO A 7 41.04 -16.19 -20.08
C PRO A 7 40.79 -14.77 -19.59
N THR A 8 40.64 -13.84 -20.54
CA THR A 8 39.90 -12.59 -20.33
C THR A 8 38.51 -12.98 -19.88
N VAL A 9 38.33 -13.09 -18.56
CA VAL A 9 37.02 -12.99 -17.94
C VAL A 9 36.61 -11.54 -18.19
N ALA A 10 35.89 -11.33 -19.28
CA ALA A 10 35.05 -10.17 -19.45
C ALA A 10 34.14 -10.15 -18.21
N ALA A 11 34.52 -9.34 -17.23
CA ALA A 11 33.61 -8.90 -16.21
C ALA A 11 32.43 -8.29 -16.96
N GLU A 12 31.27 -8.93 -16.87
CA GLU A 12 30.02 -8.39 -17.36
C GLU A 12 29.76 -7.06 -16.64
N GLU A 13 30.21 -5.98 -17.26
CA GLU A 13 29.85 -4.63 -16.87
C GLU A 13 28.35 -4.41 -17.11
N SER A 14 27.69 -3.95 -16.04
CA SER A 14 26.41 -3.22 -16.04
C SER A 14 25.10 -4.01 -16.10
N SER A 15 24.81 -4.83 -15.08
CA SER A 15 23.40 -4.94 -14.67
C SER A 15 23.02 -3.63 -13.99
N ALA A 16 22.22 -2.81 -14.66
CA ALA A 16 21.63 -1.64 -14.02
C ALA A 16 20.93 -2.10 -12.72
N THR A 17 21.39 -1.62 -11.56
CA THR A 17 20.81 -1.98 -10.26
C THR A 17 19.30 -1.78 -10.32
N SER A 18 18.52 -2.80 -9.93
CA SER A 18 17.07 -2.78 -10.13
C SER A 18 16.41 -1.66 -9.33
N PRO A 19 15.20 -1.19 -9.72
CA PRO A 19 14.48 -0.18 -8.94
C PRO A 19 14.29 -0.58 -7.46
N VAL A 20 13.97 -1.84 -7.18
CA VAL A 20 13.81 -2.34 -5.81
C VAL A 20 15.13 -2.28 -5.04
N GLU A 21 16.24 -2.71 -5.63
CA GLU A 21 17.55 -2.67 -4.97
C GLU A 21 18.02 -1.24 -4.71
N LYS A 22 17.76 -0.32 -5.65
CA LYS A 22 18.04 1.11 -5.47
C LYS A 22 17.28 1.66 -4.27
N ARG A 23 16.00 1.34 -4.14
CA ARG A 23 15.19 1.70 -2.98
C ARG A 23 15.77 1.12 -1.69
N LEU A 24 15.97 -0.20 -1.62
CA LEU A 24 16.47 -0.87 -0.42
C LEU A 24 17.83 -0.32 0.02
N ARG A 25 18.74 -0.03 -0.93
CA ARG A 25 20.05 0.58 -0.64
C ARG A 25 19.88 2.00 -0.09
N SER A 26 18.99 2.79 -0.67
CA SER A 26 18.73 4.17 -0.20
C SER A 26 18.16 4.17 1.22
N GLU A 27 17.18 3.31 1.50
CA GLU A 27 16.58 3.17 2.83
C GLU A 27 17.66 2.78 3.86
N LYS A 28 18.45 1.75 3.56
CA LYS A 28 19.55 1.28 4.43
C LYS A 28 20.61 2.36 4.65
N SER A 29 20.93 3.18 3.65
CA SER A 29 21.96 4.23 3.80
C SER A 29 21.54 5.40 4.70
N THR A 30 20.23 5.59 4.91
CA THR A 30 19.70 6.72 5.67
C THR A 30 19.07 6.33 7.00
N GLN A 31 18.93 5.04 7.28
CA GLN A 31 18.14 4.53 8.41
C GLN A 31 18.66 4.99 9.79
N ASP A 32 19.97 5.20 9.93
CA ASP A 32 20.59 5.57 11.21
C ASP A 32 20.56 7.09 11.46
N ASN A 33 20.05 7.87 10.50
CA ASN A 33 19.90 9.31 10.66
C ASN A 33 18.63 9.62 11.47
N PRO A 34 18.73 10.19 12.69
CA PRO A 34 17.57 10.42 13.55
C PRO A 34 16.58 11.47 13.00
N PHE A 35 16.96 12.19 11.94
CA PHE A 35 16.12 13.17 11.27
C PHE A 35 15.47 12.63 9.98
N VAL A 36 15.70 11.35 9.64
CA VAL A 36 15.11 10.71 8.46
C VAL A 36 14.03 9.74 8.90
N ILE A 37 12.86 9.85 8.27
CA ILE A 37 11.79 8.88 8.42
C ILE A 37 11.76 8.03 7.15
N THR A 38 11.85 6.70 7.32
CA THR A 38 11.85 5.76 6.20
C THR A 38 10.41 5.47 5.76
N PRO A 39 10.04 5.71 4.49
CA PRO A 39 8.70 5.41 4.01
C PRO A 39 8.45 3.91 3.92
N HIS A 40 7.28 3.47 4.36
CA HIS A 40 6.84 2.09 4.23
C HIS A 40 6.03 1.86 2.94
N LYS A 41 4.87 2.51 2.83
CA LYS A 41 4.11 2.69 1.57
C LYS A 41 4.33 4.11 1.01
N MET A 42 3.68 4.44 -0.09
CA MET A 42 3.66 5.82 -0.61
C MET A 42 3.14 6.80 0.45
N ASN A 43 3.71 8.00 0.49
CA ASN A 43 3.20 9.12 1.27
C ASN A 43 2.70 10.18 0.31
N TYR A 44 1.42 10.55 0.40
CA TYR A 44 0.78 11.46 -0.55
C TYR A 44 -0.36 12.25 0.08
N VAL A 45 -0.71 13.35 -0.58
CA VAL A 45 -1.93 14.13 -0.32
C VAL A 45 -2.60 14.41 -1.66
N LEU A 46 -3.82 13.92 -1.84
CA LEU A 46 -4.72 14.25 -2.94
C LEU A 46 -5.60 15.42 -2.47
N PHE A 47 -5.38 16.59 -3.03
CA PHE A 47 -6.13 17.79 -2.65
C PHE A 47 -7.57 17.74 -3.15
N ALA A 48 -7.84 17.00 -4.22
CA ALA A 48 -9.19 16.74 -4.69
C ALA A 48 -9.31 15.25 -4.99
N SER A 49 -10.09 14.53 -4.19
CA SER A 49 -10.47 13.13 -4.39
C SER A 49 -11.98 13.06 -4.53
N TYR A 50 -12.46 12.89 -5.77
CA TYR A 50 -13.88 12.90 -6.11
C TYR A 50 -14.42 11.47 -6.13
N GLU A 51 -15.39 11.18 -5.27
CA GLU A 51 -16.21 9.97 -5.27
C GLU A 51 -17.55 10.24 -5.93
N SER A 52 -17.96 9.38 -6.86
CA SER A 52 -19.22 9.57 -7.59
C SER A 52 -20.47 9.36 -6.73
N ASP A 53 -20.43 8.44 -5.76
CA ASP A 53 -21.56 8.11 -4.89
C ASP A 53 -21.06 7.82 -3.46
N PRO A 54 -20.87 8.87 -2.63
CA PRO A 54 -20.37 8.71 -1.27
C PRO A 54 -21.27 7.82 -0.42
N ASN A 55 -20.67 6.86 0.28
CA ASN A 55 -21.40 5.93 1.14
C ASN A 55 -21.94 6.61 2.40
N THR A 56 -23.22 6.96 2.38
CA THR A 56 -23.92 7.64 3.50
C THR A 56 -24.59 6.66 4.47
N ALA A 57 -24.71 5.38 4.09
CA ALA A 57 -25.48 4.39 4.84
C ALA A 57 -25.00 4.20 6.30
N PRO A 58 -23.69 4.10 6.60
CA PRO A 58 -23.19 3.97 7.98
C PRO A 58 -23.53 5.15 8.89
N TYR A 59 -23.79 6.33 8.32
CA TYR A 59 -24.03 7.57 9.07
C TYR A 59 -25.52 7.88 9.29
N SER A 60 -26.42 7.07 8.71
CA SER A 60 -27.87 7.32 8.67
C SER A 60 -28.54 7.47 10.05
N GLU A 61 -28.05 6.73 11.06
CA GLU A 61 -28.59 6.77 12.42
C GLU A 61 -28.04 7.91 13.28
N ILE A 62 -26.89 8.48 12.89
CA ILE A 62 -26.15 9.46 13.69
C ILE A 62 -26.50 10.90 13.25
N ALA A 63 -26.87 11.10 11.98
CA ALA A 63 -27.28 12.40 11.44
C ALA A 63 -28.53 12.27 10.56
N PRO A 64 -29.73 12.19 11.15
CA PRO A 64 -30.97 11.82 10.44
C PRO A 64 -31.52 12.84 9.44
N SER A 65 -30.94 14.04 9.30
CA SER A 65 -31.54 15.12 8.51
C SER A 65 -30.67 15.81 7.46
N ASP A 66 -29.34 15.63 7.43
CA ASP A 66 -28.45 16.35 6.48
C ASP A 66 -27.17 15.55 6.11
N ASN A 67 -27.26 14.22 5.93
CA ASN A 67 -26.15 13.37 5.47
C ASN A 67 -25.80 13.59 3.99
N VAL A 68 -25.44 14.81 3.63
CA VAL A 68 -24.88 15.12 2.31
C VAL A 68 -23.37 15.13 2.48
N LEU A 69 -22.77 13.93 2.56
CA LEU A 69 -21.35 13.80 2.30
C LEU A 69 -21.08 14.45 0.94
N ASP A 70 -20.09 15.33 0.90
CA ASP A 70 -19.67 15.95 -0.34
C ASP A 70 -18.92 14.91 -1.15
N ASN A 71 -19.07 14.98 -2.47
CA ASN A 71 -18.41 14.08 -3.40
C ASN A 71 -16.89 14.28 -3.38
N THR A 72 -16.41 15.47 -3.00
CA THR A 72 -14.97 15.79 -3.00
C THR A 72 -14.40 15.80 -1.59
N GLU A 73 -13.34 15.01 -1.39
CA GLU A 73 -12.58 14.94 -0.14
C GLU A 73 -11.12 15.33 -0.39
N ILE A 74 -10.42 15.73 0.67
CA ILE A 74 -8.96 15.58 0.73
C ILE A 74 -8.68 14.15 1.17
N GLU A 75 -7.84 13.45 0.42
CA GLU A 75 -7.40 12.10 0.77
C GLU A 75 -5.89 12.14 1.01
N PHE A 76 -5.39 11.50 2.06
CA PHE A 76 -3.96 11.41 2.27
C PHE A 76 -3.54 10.11 2.95
N GLN A 77 -2.31 9.71 2.66
CA GLN A 77 -1.67 8.56 3.30
C GLN A 77 -0.32 8.97 3.88
N LEU A 78 -0.10 8.62 5.14
CA LEU A 78 1.19 8.69 5.81
C LEU A 78 1.62 7.28 6.18
N SER A 79 2.82 6.88 5.76
CA SER A 79 3.27 5.49 5.92
C SER A 79 4.77 5.43 6.17
N LEU A 80 5.13 4.90 7.34
CA LEU A 80 6.47 4.97 7.90
C LEU A 80 6.87 3.59 8.42
N LYS A 81 8.15 3.25 8.33
CA LYS A 81 8.72 2.04 8.96
C LYS A 81 10.00 2.37 9.70
N VAL A 82 10.30 1.57 10.72
CA VAL A 82 11.53 1.60 11.49
C VAL A 82 12.11 0.19 11.60
N PRO A 83 13.43 0.00 11.38
CA PRO A 83 14.07 -1.27 11.68
C PRO A 83 14.10 -1.48 13.20
N VAL A 84 13.77 -2.68 13.65
CA VAL A 84 13.80 -3.08 15.07
C VAL A 84 14.91 -4.09 15.33
N MET A 85 15.16 -4.97 14.36
CA MET A 85 16.22 -5.97 14.45
C MET A 85 16.76 -6.24 13.04
N GLU A 86 18.07 -6.27 12.88
CA GLU A 86 18.70 -6.40 11.57
C GLU A 86 19.69 -7.57 11.54
N ASP A 87 20.11 -7.90 10.32
CA ASP A 87 21.14 -8.90 10.02
C ASP A 87 20.87 -10.31 10.59
N LEU A 88 19.59 -10.66 10.72
CA LEU A 88 19.14 -11.98 11.14
C LEU A 88 19.49 -13.05 10.09
N PHE A 89 19.63 -14.28 10.56
CA PHE A 89 19.89 -15.46 9.73
C PHE A 89 21.12 -15.30 8.80
N GLY A 90 22.17 -14.63 9.29
CA GLY A 90 23.38 -14.39 8.50
C GLY A 90 23.25 -13.22 7.51
N GLY A 91 22.55 -12.14 7.89
CA GLY A 91 22.48 -10.90 7.10
C GLY A 91 21.32 -10.82 6.09
N ILE A 92 20.49 -11.86 6.00
CA ILE A 92 19.38 -11.93 5.03
C ILE A 92 18.06 -11.44 5.63
N GLY A 93 17.92 -11.42 6.95
CA GLY A 93 16.66 -11.08 7.63
C GLY A 93 16.69 -9.75 8.37
N SER A 94 15.58 -9.03 8.37
CA SER A 94 15.40 -7.83 9.19
C SER A 94 13.94 -7.69 9.61
N VAL A 95 13.73 -7.37 10.89
CA VAL A 95 12.40 -7.11 11.47
C VAL A 95 12.17 -5.61 11.50
N TYR A 96 10.99 -5.21 11.09
CA TYR A 96 10.53 -3.83 11.10
C TYR A 96 9.21 -3.72 11.85
N MET A 97 8.97 -2.52 12.36
CA MET A 97 7.64 -2.04 12.70
C MET A 97 7.26 -0.95 11.72
N ALA A 98 6.01 -0.90 11.31
CA ALA A 98 5.49 0.15 10.47
C ALA A 98 4.12 0.61 10.93
N TYR A 99 3.77 1.80 10.48
CA TYR A 99 2.47 2.38 10.69
C TYR A 99 2.04 3.09 9.42
N THR A 100 0.85 2.75 8.94
CA THR A 100 0.17 3.46 7.86
C THR A 100 -1.10 4.09 8.40
N ASN A 101 -1.31 5.36 8.06
CA ASN A 101 -2.53 6.09 8.26
C ASN A 101 -3.10 6.51 6.91
N HIS A 102 -4.39 6.27 6.67
CA HIS A 102 -5.09 6.67 5.45
C HIS A 102 -6.38 7.37 5.82
N SER A 103 -6.54 8.63 5.43
CA SER A 103 -7.64 9.48 5.87
C SER A 103 -8.39 10.10 4.71
N TYR A 104 -9.69 10.25 4.92
CA TYR A 104 -10.64 10.91 4.03
C TYR A 104 -11.29 12.07 4.77
N TRP A 105 -11.03 13.27 4.30
CA TRP A 105 -11.42 14.50 4.96
C TRP A 105 -12.41 15.28 4.11
N GLN A 106 -13.59 15.55 4.67
CA GLN A 106 -14.63 16.39 4.09
C GLN A 106 -14.24 17.89 4.16
N ALA A 107 -13.00 18.24 3.81
CA ALA A 107 -12.43 19.59 3.95
C ALA A 107 -13.32 20.67 3.32
N TYR A 108 -13.99 20.33 2.23
CA TYR A 108 -14.85 21.22 1.45
C TYR A 108 -16.29 21.31 1.97
N ASN A 109 -16.72 20.36 2.81
CA ASN A 109 -18.09 20.27 3.31
C ASN A 109 -18.31 21.16 4.54
N LYS A 110 -18.34 22.48 4.29
CA LYS A 110 -18.57 23.50 5.31
C LYS A 110 -19.88 23.34 6.09
N PRO A 111 -21.02 22.95 5.47
CA PRO A 111 -22.29 22.77 6.19
C PRO A 111 -22.20 21.82 7.40
N ILE A 112 -21.37 20.78 7.33
CA ILE A 112 -21.16 19.82 8.44
C ILE A 112 -19.86 20.07 9.22
N SER A 113 -19.27 21.26 9.09
CA SER A 113 -18.01 21.66 9.76
C SER A 113 -16.75 20.90 9.32
N SER A 114 -16.71 20.46 8.06
CA SER A 114 -15.55 19.84 7.43
C SER A 114 -14.88 18.70 8.23
N PRO A 115 -15.63 17.67 8.65
CA PRO A 115 -15.12 16.59 9.51
C PRO A 115 -14.24 15.62 8.72
N PHE A 116 -13.40 14.87 9.44
CA PHE A 116 -12.87 13.63 8.88
C PHE A 116 -14.02 12.63 8.77
N ARG A 117 -14.24 12.10 7.56
CA ARG A 117 -15.25 11.07 7.33
C ARG A 117 -14.76 9.72 7.81
N GLU A 118 -13.50 9.42 7.52
CA GLU A 118 -12.87 8.15 7.85
C GLU A 118 -11.37 8.30 8.03
N THR A 119 -10.80 7.48 8.91
CA THR A 119 -9.35 7.33 9.04
C THR A 119 -9.04 5.88 9.37
N ASN A 120 -8.18 5.23 8.59
CA ASN A 120 -7.71 3.88 8.88
C ASN A 120 -6.30 3.92 9.46
N HIS A 121 -6.12 3.20 10.56
CA HIS A 121 -4.87 3.01 11.28
C HIS A 121 -4.41 1.56 11.06
N GLU A 122 -3.24 1.41 10.45
CA GLU A 122 -2.68 0.11 10.05
C GLU A 122 -1.25 -0.05 10.61
N PRO A 123 -1.11 -0.35 11.91
CA PRO A 123 0.16 -0.80 12.45
C PRO A 123 0.47 -2.23 11.99
N GLU A 124 1.74 -2.47 11.65
CA GLU A 124 2.23 -3.81 11.31
C GLU A 124 3.63 -4.06 11.86
N ALA A 125 3.92 -5.32 12.13
CA ALA A 125 5.27 -5.80 12.38
C ALA A 125 5.57 -6.91 11.37
N PHE A 126 6.78 -6.91 10.81
CA PHE A 126 7.11 -7.84 9.75
C PHE A 126 8.58 -8.21 9.69
N LEU A 127 8.83 -9.40 9.16
CA LEU A 127 10.14 -9.93 8.82
C LEU A 127 10.33 -9.83 7.30
N ASP A 128 11.32 -9.05 6.89
CA ASP A 128 11.81 -9.02 5.52
C ASP A 128 12.99 -9.99 5.37
N LEU A 129 12.88 -10.91 4.42
CA LEU A 129 13.91 -11.87 4.04
C LEU A 129 14.38 -11.56 2.62
N LYS A 130 15.67 -11.23 2.48
CA LYS A 130 16.32 -11.10 1.17
C LYS A 130 16.34 -12.45 0.47
N SER A 131 16.11 -12.42 -0.82
CA SER A 131 16.09 -13.57 -1.71
C SER A 131 16.74 -13.18 -3.03
N ASP A 132 17.19 -14.17 -3.80
CA ASP A 132 17.77 -13.99 -5.12
C ASP A 132 17.23 -14.98 -6.16
N TRP A 133 16.16 -15.70 -5.82
CA TRP A 133 15.61 -16.75 -6.68
C TRP A 133 15.08 -16.16 -7.99
N THR A 134 15.28 -16.90 -9.08
CA THR A 134 14.84 -16.50 -10.41
C THR A 134 13.90 -17.51 -11.04
N LEU A 135 12.84 -17.05 -11.70
CA LEU A 135 11.88 -17.88 -12.41
C LEU A 135 11.36 -17.16 -13.65
N PHE A 136 11.47 -17.77 -14.84
CA PHE A 136 11.01 -17.21 -16.13
C PHE A 136 11.46 -15.74 -16.39
N GLY A 137 12.69 -15.40 -15.98
CA GLY A 137 13.26 -14.06 -16.13
C GLY A 137 12.83 -13.04 -15.07
N TRP A 138 11.99 -13.44 -14.11
CA TRP A 138 11.70 -12.68 -12.91
C TRP A 138 12.69 -13.03 -11.81
N ARG A 139 13.16 -12.02 -11.06
CA ARG A 139 13.92 -12.22 -9.83
C ARG A 139 13.07 -11.86 -8.62
N ASN A 140 13.19 -12.60 -7.53
CA ASN A 140 12.56 -12.34 -6.25
C ASN A 140 13.57 -11.74 -5.26
N PRO A 141 13.68 -10.40 -5.12
CA PRO A 141 14.67 -9.78 -4.24
C PRO A 141 14.27 -9.81 -2.75
N LEU A 142 12.98 -9.91 -2.45
CA LEU A 142 12.45 -9.69 -1.09
C LEU A 142 11.17 -10.49 -0.87
N ASN A 143 11.09 -11.15 0.29
CA ASN A 143 9.89 -11.78 0.81
C ASN A 143 9.59 -11.21 2.19
N ARG A 144 8.34 -10.86 2.44
CA ARG A 144 7.88 -10.32 3.72
C ARG A 144 6.86 -11.25 4.35
N PHE A 145 6.95 -11.41 5.67
CA PHE A 145 5.96 -12.08 6.49
C PHE A 145 5.54 -11.15 7.61
N SER A 146 4.24 -10.90 7.76
CA SER A 146 3.74 -9.82 8.62
C SER A 146 2.53 -10.21 9.44
N ILE A 147 2.45 -9.61 10.62
CA ILE A 147 1.22 -9.42 11.38
C ILE A 147 0.77 -7.96 11.21
N VAL A 148 -0.49 -7.78 10.89
CA VAL A 148 -1.08 -6.45 10.70
C VAL A 148 -2.43 -6.36 11.38
N HIS A 149 -2.61 -5.28 12.13
CA HIS A 149 -3.91 -4.84 12.61
C HIS A 149 -4.35 -3.67 11.73
N GLN A 150 -5.62 -3.60 11.37
CA GLN A 150 -6.18 -2.44 10.70
C GLN A 150 -7.53 -2.11 11.33
N SER A 151 -7.70 -0.87 11.79
CA SER A 151 -8.97 -0.38 12.33
C SER A 151 -9.20 1.06 11.96
N ASN A 152 -10.44 1.52 12.06
CA ASN A 152 -10.76 2.93 11.79
C ASN A 152 -10.82 3.81 13.05
N GLY A 153 -10.61 3.23 14.23
CA GLY A 153 -10.60 3.96 15.51
C GLY A 153 -11.95 4.56 15.90
N GLN A 154 -13.04 4.14 15.27
CA GLN A 154 -14.40 4.56 15.58
C GLN A 154 -15.01 3.63 16.65
N SER A 155 -16.22 3.96 17.10
CA SER A 155 -16.98 3.18 18.10
C SER A 155 -18.38 2.85 17.62
N GLY A 156 -19.00 1.81 18.19
CA GLY A 156 -20.37 1.43 17.89
C GLY A 156 -20.55 1.07 16.42
N ASN A 157 -21.66 1.48 15.81
CA ASN A 157 -22.03 1.10 14.43
C ASN A 157 -21.05 1.59 13.35
N LEU A 158 -20.17 2.55 13.66
CA LEU A 158 -19.09 3.02 12.78
C LEU A 158 -17.77 2.27 12.97
N SER A 159 -17.62 1.46 14.03
CA SER A 159 -16.39 0.71 14.28
C SER A 159 -16.14 -0.30 13.17
N ARG A 160 -14.92 -0.33 12.65
CA ARG A 160 -14.46 -1.34 11.70
C ARG A 160 -13.05 -1.75 12.07
N SER A 161 -12.80 -3.04 12.11
CA SER A 161 -11.50 -3.60 12.45
C SER A 161 -11.33 -5.02 11.95
N TRP A 162 -10.07 -5.42 11.76
CA TRP A 162 -9.69 -6.78 11.44
C TRP A 162 -8.19 -6.98 11.62
N ASN A 163 -7.80 -8.24 11.82
CA ASN A 163 -6.43 -8.66 12.05
C ASN A 163 -6.01 -9.69 11.00
N ARG A 164 -4.76 -9.62 10.50
CA ARG A 164 -4.27 -10.53 9.45
C ARG A 164 -2.83 -10.97 9.69
N PHE A 165 -2.55 -12.19 9.25
CA PHE A 165 -1.21 -12.58 8.81
C PHE A 165 -1.12 -12.42 7.29
N TYR A 166 -0.03 -11.88 6.76
CA TYR A 166 0.21 -11.90 5.32
C TYR A 166 1.62 -12.32 4.96
N ALA A 167 1.76 -12.90 3.76
CA ALA A 167 3.03 -13.06 3.09
C ALA A 167 3.03 -12.15 1.85
N GLN A 168 4.17 -11.54 1.53
CA GLN A 168 4.31 -10.69 0.34
C GLN A 168 5.58 -11.08 -0.41
N PHE A 169 5.41 -11.41 -1.68
CA PHE A 169 6.49 -11.82 -2.57
C PHE A 169 6.71 -10.73 -3.61
N ILE A 170 7.89 -10.10 -3.59
CA ILE A 170 8.27 -9.09 -4.58
C ILE A 170 8.96 -9.79 -5.73
N LEU A 171 8.47 -9.60 -6.95
CA LEU A 171 9.07 -10.08 -8.18
C LEU A 171 9.44 -8.88 -9.04
N GLN A 172 10.60 -8.90 -9.69
CA GLN A 172 11.02 -7.82 -10.59
C GLN A 172 11.61 -8.35 -11.88
N ARG A 173 11.43 -7.57 -12.95
CA ARG A 173 12.01 -7.81 -14.27
C ARG A 173 12.17 -6.47 -15.00
N GLY A 174 13.42 -6.05 -15.22
CA GLY A 174 13.71 -4.72 -15.78
C GLY A 174 13.14 -3.63 -14.88
N ASP A 175 12.32 -2.75 -15.46
CA ASP A 175 11.64 -1.65 -14.76
C ASP A 175 10.25 -2.02 -14.20
N MET A 176 9.85 -3.28 -14.30
CA MET A 176 8.58 -3.78 -13.76
C MET A 176 8.80 -4.52 -12.44
N VAL A 177 7.95 -4.24 -11.46
CA VAL A 177 7.87 -4.91 -10.17
C VAL A 177 6.45 -5.41 -9.98
N LEU A 178 6.29 -6.64 -9.52
CA LEU A 178 5.02 -7.24 -9.13
C LEU A 178 5.09 -7.65 -7.65
N SER A 179 3.97 -7.55 -6.97
CA SER A 179 3.80 -7.95 -5.58
C SER A 179 2.61 -8.88 -5.49
N ILE A 180 2.83 -10.08 -4.96
CA ILE A 180 1.76 -11.04 -4.66
C ILE A 180 1.64 -11.11 -3.14
N LYS A 181 0.48 -10.72 -2.60
CA LYS A 181 0.25 -10.55 -1.17
C LYS A 181 -0.99 -11.33 -0.70
N PRO A 182 -0.92 -12.67 -0.53
CA PRO A 182 -1.96 -13.42 0.15
C PRO A 182 -2.01 -13.08 1.64
N TRP A 183 -3.20 -13.10 2.23
CA TRP A 183 -3.39 -12.98 3.66
C TRP A 183 -4.33 -14.04 4.21
N TYR A 184 -4.22 -14.24 5.51
CA TYR A 184 -5.14 -15.00 6.33
C TYR A 184 -5.73 -14.04 7.37
N ARG A 185 -7.05 -13.87 7.36
CA ARG A 185 -7.77 -13.14 8.40
C ARG A 185 -7.72 -13.96 9.69
N ILE A 186 -7.29 -13.31 10.77
CA ILE A 186 -7.30 -13.89 12.11
C ILE A 186 -8.75 -13.82 12.61
N PRO A 187 -9.39 -14.94 12.95
CA PRO A 187 -10.77 -14.94 13.42
C PRO A 187 -10.94 -14.14 14.71
N GLU A 188 -12.07 -13.47 14.81
CA GLU A 188 -12.54 -12.73 15.98
C GLU A 188 -13.83 -13.40 16.50
N ASP A 189 -14.17 -13.19 17.77
CA ASP A 189 -15.42 -13.69 18.32
C ASP A 189 -16.60 -12.97 17.65
N GLU A 190 -17.67 -13.69 17.28
CA GLU A 190 -18.78 -13.14 16.48
C GLU A 190 -19.47 -11.94 17.16
N GLU A 191 -19.48 -11.89 18.49
CA GLU A 191 -20.05 -10.78 19.27
C GLU A 191 -19.19 -9.50 19.21
N ASP A 192 -17.90 -9.63 18.90
CA ASP A 192 -16.90 -8.55 18.87
C ASP A 192 -16.44 -8.23 17.42
N ASP A 193 -16.96 -8.94 16.41
CA ASP A 193 -16.57 -8.77 15.01
C ASP A 193 -17.34 -7.62 14.35
N ASP A 194 -16.65 -6.50 14.15
CA ASP A 194 -17.20 -5.28 13.54
C ASP A 194 -17.65 -5.46 12.07
N ASN A 195 -17.10 -6.45 11.37
CA ASN A 195 -17.30 -6.65 9.93
C ASN A 195 -17.06 -8.14 9.56
N PRO A 196 -17.98 -9.04 9.95
CA PRO A 196 -17.78 -10.48 9.82
C PRO A 196 -17.69 -10.96 8.36
N ASP A 197 -18.28 -10.22 7.44
CA ASP A 197 -18.31 -10.49 6.00
C ASP A 197 -17.19 -9.80 5.20
N ILE A 198 -16.15 -9.21 5.85
CA ILE A 198 -15.12 -8.42 5.13
C ILE A 198 -14.37 -9.21 4.05
N ASP A 199 -14.15 -10.52 4.24
CA ASP A 199 -13.50 -11.38 3.25
C ASP A 199 -14.36 -11.57 1.98
N ASP A 200 -15.68 -11.45 2.07
CA ASP A 200 -16.58 -11.51 0.91
C ASP A 200 -16.36 -10.33 -0.04
N PHE A 201 -15.72 -9.25 0.41
CA PHE A 201 -15.45 -8.05 -0.37
C PHE A 201 -13.99 -7.92 -0.76
N LEU A 202 -13.09 -8.10 0.21
CA LEU A 202 -11.65 -7.88 0.02
C LEU A 202 -10.94 -9.13 -0.49
N GLY A 203 -11.52 -10.31 -0.32
CA GLY A 203 -10.92 -11.60 -0.66
C GLY A 203 -9.76 -11.96 0.26
N HIS A 204 -8.88 -12.83 -0.23
CA HIS A 204 -7.77 -13.41 0.54
C HIS A 204 -6.38 -13.00 0.03
N GLY A 205 -6.32 -11.97 -0.81
CA GLY A 205 -5.05 -11.53 -1.37
C GLY A 205 -5.16 -10.34 -2.30
N GLU A 206 -4.01 -9.75 -2.57
CA GLU A 206 -3.85 -8.62 -3.46
C GLU A 206 -2.69 -8.87 -4.43
N LEU A 207 -2.92 -8.52 -5.69
CA LEU A 207 -1.87 -8.43 -6.71
C LEU A 207 -1.61 -6.95 -6.98
N ALA A 208 -0.38 -6.50 -6.83
CA ALA A 208 0.02 -5.14 -7.16
C ALA A 208 1.19 -5.13 -8.13
N GLY A 209 1.35 -4.04 -8.85
CA GLY A 209 2.47 -3.86 -9.75
C GLY A 209 2.88 -2.41 -9.90
N VAL A 210 4.15 -2.22 -10.23
CA VAL A 210 4.76 -0.91 -10.47
C VAL A 210 5.61 -1.00 -11.72
N TYR A 211 5.47 -0.02 -12.61
CA TYR A 211 6.29 0.13 -13.81
C TYR A 211 6.92 1.52 -13.82
N LYS A 212 8.26 1.56 -13.87
CA LYS A 212 9.04 2.80 -13.89
C LYS A 212 9.44 3.14 -15.32
N ASN A 213 9.07 4.31 -15.81
CA ASN A 213 9.45 4.81 -17.13
C ASN A 213 10.10 6.19 -16.98
N GLY A 214 11.44 6.21 -16.86
CA GLY A 214 12.18 7.43 -16.56
C GLY A 214 11.74 8.07 -15.23
N HIS A 215 11.18 9.28 -15.30
CA HIS A 215 10.63 9.99 -14.15
C HIS A 215 9.10 9.86 -14.00
N HIS A 216 8.49 8.87 -14.66
CA HIS A 216 7.10 8.48 -14.44
C HIS A 216 7.05 7.12 -13.76
N THR A 217 6.13 6.96 -12.81
CA THR A 217 5.84 5.66 -12.20
C THR A 217 4.36 5.38 -12.34
N TYR A 218 4.02 4.23 -12.89
CA TYR A 218 2.65 3.73 -12.97
C TYR A 218 2.52 2.59 -11.99
N ASN A 219 1.45 2.56 -11.21
CA ASN A 219 1.17 1.45 -10.30
C ASN A 219 -0.27 0.98 -10.44
N PHE A 220 -0.51 -0.26 -10.06
CA PHE A 220 -1.84 -0.83 -9.96
C PHE A 220 -1.95 -1.73 -8.75
N MET A 221 -3.18 -1.91 -8.28
CA MET A 221 -3.58 -2.92 -7.32
C MET A 221 -4.85 -3.61 -7.84
N LEU A 222 -4.93 -4.93 -7.63
CA LEU A 222 -6.08 -5.76 -7.93
C LEU A 222 -6.42 -6.63 -6.71
N ARG A 223 -7.70 -6.63 -6.34
CA ARG A 223 -8.29 -7.59 -5.38
C ARG A 223 -9.49 -8.29 -6.00
N ASN A 224 -9.69 -9.54 -5.62
CA ASN A 224 -10.84 -10.33 -6.03
C ASN A 224 -11.17 -11.37 -4.96
N ASN A 225 -12.44 -11.52 -4.61
CA ASN A 225 -12.88 -12.52 -3.62
C ASN A 225 -12.92 -13.96 -4.17
N LEU A 226 -12.89 -14.13 -5.51
CA LEU A 226 -12.93 -15.41 -6.21
C LEU A 226 -14.17 -16.27 -5.89
N LEU A 227 -15.26 -15.62 -5.46
CA LEU A 227 -16.55 -16.25 -5.18
C LEU A 227 -17.50 -16.15 -6.38
N SER A 228 -18.60 -16.89 -6.35
CA SER A 228 -19.65 -16.83 -7.38
C SER A 228 -20.33 -15.46 -7.45
N ASP A 229 -20.61 -14.86 -6.28
CA ASP A 229 -20.95 -13.45 -6.15
C ASP A 229 -19.65 -12.63 -6.09
N ASN A 230 -19.09 -12.38 -7.27
CA ASN A 230 -17.75 -11.86 -7.41
C ASN A 230 -17.66 -10.37 -7.02
N LYS A 231 -16.81 -10.07 -6.03
CA LYS A 231 -16.46 -8.73 -5.59
C LYS A 231 -14.95 -8.50 -5.70
N GLY A 232 -14.55 -7.26 -5.86
CA GLY A 232 -13.15 -6.92 -6.02
C GLY A 232 -12.89 -5.44 -6.15
N ALA A 233 -11.64 -5.09 -6.41
CA ALA A 233 -11.21 -3.72 -6.59
C ALA A 233 -10.05 -3.61 -7.56
N VAL A 234 -9.97 -2.45 -8.22
CA VAL A 234 -8.80 -1.99 -8.95
C VAL A 234 -8.42 -0.61 -8.46
N GLU A 235 -7.14 -0.41 -8.21
CA GLU A 235 -6.52 0.91 -8.03
C GLU A 235 -5.49 1.11 -9.13
N LEU A 236 -5.43 2.32 -9.67
CA LEU A 236 -4.42 2.76 -10.63
C LEU A 236 -3.80 4.05 -10.13
N GLY A 237 -2.47 4.11 -10.11
CA GLY A 237 -1.72 5.28 -9.70
C GLY A 237 -0.73 5.73 -10.77
N TRP A 238 -0.54 7.04 -10.89
CA TRP A 238 0.46 7.64 -11.76
C TRP A 238 1.18 8.80 -11.08
N THR A 239 2.49 8.65 -10.88
CA THR A 239 3.35 9.74 -10.42
C THR A 239 4.17 10.32 -11.58
N PHE A 240 4.38 11.64 -11.56
CA PHE A 240 5.15 12.35 -12.57
C PHE A 240 5.94 13.52 -11.96
N PRO A 241 6.94 14.08 -12.67
CA PRO A 241 7.78 15.15 -12.14
C PRO A 241 6.95 16.40 -11.83
N LEU A 242 7.17 17.02 -10.67
CA LEU A 242 6.55 18.31 -10.32
C LEU A 242 7.60 19.33 -9.90
N TYR A 243 8.22 19.18 -8.73
CA TYR A 243 9.23 20.12 -8.24
C TYR A 243 10.17 19.48 -7.20
N GLY A 244 11.49 19.52 -7.46
CA GLY A 244 12.47 18.92 -6.57
C GLY A 244 12.16 17.44 -6.29
N ARG A 245 11.91 17.11 -5.02
CA ARG A 245 11.50 15.76 -4.60
C ARG A 245 9.99 15.50 -4.67
N LEU A 246 9.16 16.54 -4.82
CA LEU A 246 7.71 16.40 -4.93
C LEU A 246 7.34 15.88 -6.32
N ARG A 247 6.41 14.94 -6.34
CA ARG A 247 5.85 14.36 -7.56
C ARG A 247 4.38 14.72 -7.65
N GLY A 248 3.88 15.02 -8.84
CA GLY A 248 2.44 15.03 -9.07
C GLY A 248 1.91 13.60 -8.97
N TYR A 249 0.70 13.44 -8.45
CA TYR A 249 0.08 12.12 -8.26
C TYR A 249 -1.39 12.13 -8.68
N MET A 250 -1.75 11.16 -9.52
CA MET A 250 -3.12 10.82 -9.86
C MET A 250 -3.43 9.41 -9.37
N LYS A 251 -4.57 9.22 -8.73
CA LYS A 251 -5.06 7.94 -8.23
C LYS A 251 -6.49 7.72 -8.75
N TYR A 252 -6.77 6.54 -9.26
CA TYR A 252 -8.12 6.10 -9.59
C TYR A 252 -8.41 4.81 -8.82
N PHE A 253 -9.58 4.73 -8.18
CA PHE A 253 -10.04 3.55 -7.49
C PHE A 253 -11.45 3.17 -7.97
N ASN A 254 -11.68 1.87 -8.14
CA ASN A 254 -12.98 1.32 -8.49
C ASN A 254 -13.17 -0.06 -7.84
N GLY A 255 -14.18 -0.19 -6.99
CA GLY A 255 -14.53 -1.45 -6.35
C GLY A 255 -14.80 -1.31 -4.86
N TYR A 256 -14.54 -2.36 -4.10
CA TYR A 256 -14.86 -2.44 -2.67
C TYR A 256 -13.63 -2.23 -1.78
N GLY A 257 -13.84 -1.69 -0.58
CA GLY A 257 -12.81 -1.56 0.46
C GLY A 257 -11.67 -0.61 0.15
N GLU A 258 -12.00 0.56 -0.41
CA GLU A 258 -11.04 1.68 -0.46
C GLU A 258 -10.67 2.18 0.94
N SER A 259 -11.63 2.09 1.86
CA SER A 259 -11.50 2.36 3.29
C SER A 259 -12.22 1.27 4.07
N LEU A 260 -11.99 1.18 5.39
CA LEU A 260 -12.71 0.21 6.21
C LEU A 260 -14.20 0.53 6.33
N ILE A 261 -14.61 1.80 6.51
CA ILE A 261 -16.04 2.13 6.55
C ILE A 261 -16.76 1.83 5.22
N ASP A 262 -16.01 1.83 4.11
CA ASP A 262 -16.50 1.52 2.77
C ASP A 262 -16.18 0.08 2.32
N TYR A 263 -15.85 -0.84 3.24
CA TYR A 263 -15.45 -2.21 2.89
C TYR A 263 -16.51 -2.94 2.06
N ASN A 264 -17.79 -2.73 2.38
CA ASN A 264 -18.94 -3.33 1.74
C ASN A 264 -19.68 -2.39 0.78
N ALA A 265 -19.13 -1.19 0.52
CA ALA A 265 -19.68 -0.23 -0.42
C ALA A 265 -18.77 -0.09 -1.65
N LYS A 266 -19.39 0.05 -2.81
CA LYS A 266 -18.63 0.23 -4.05
C LYS A 266 -18.22 1.70 -4.17
N SER A 267 -16.92 1.95 -4.27
CA SER A 267 -16.34 3.28 -4.49
C SER A 267 -15.89 3.42 -5.95
N HIS A 268 -15.99 4.64 -6.46
CA HIS A 268 -15.61 5.08 -7.78
C HIS A 268 -14.96 6.46 -7.65
N ARG A 269 -13.65 6.44 -7.34
CA ARG A 269 -12.91 7.62 -6.92
C ARG A 269 -11.80 8.01 -7.88
N LEU A 270 -11.70 9.30 -8.18
CA LEU A 270 -10.58 9.89 -8.93
C LEU A 270 -9.97 11.01 -8.11
N GLY A 271 -8.68 10.89 -7.81
CA GLY A 271 -7.94 11.84 -7.00
C GLY A 271 -6.71 12.43 -7.68
N PHE A 272 -6.43 13.69 -7.33
CA PHE A 272 -5.29 14.46 -7.83
C PHE A 272 -4.59 15.21 -6.68
N GLY A 273 -3.25 15.13 -6.66
CA GLY A 273 -2.43 15.93 -5.75
C GLY A 273 -0.95 15.64 -5.89
N VAL A 274 -0.28 15.43 -4.76
CA VAL A 274 1.18 15.28 -4.70
C VAL A 274 1.60 14.06 -3.88
N ALA A 275 2.67 13.41 -4.32
CA ALA A 275 3.36 12.38 -3.57
C ALA A 275 4.71 12.91 -3.08
N LEU A 276 4.98 12.66 -1.79
CA LEU A 276 6.26 12.90 -1.13
C LEU A 276 7.24 11.74 -1.38
N THR A 277 6.69 10.53 -1.42
CA THR A 277 7.44 9.30 -1.67
C THR A 277 6.67 8.42 -2.65
N ASP A 278 7.41 7.71 -3.51
CA ASP A 278 6.90 6.80 -4.52
C ASP A 278 7.18 5.34 -4.11
N TRP A 279 6.64 4.37 -4.82
CA TRP A 279 6.95 2.95 -4.60
C TRP A 279 8.41 2.58 -4.94
N LEU A 280 9.06 3.27 -5.90
CA LEU A 280 10.41 2.93 -6.43
C LEU A 280 11.33 4.12 -6.71
#